data_AF-A0A3E4E5J0-F1
#
_entry.id   AF-A0A3E4E5J0-F1
#
_cell.length_a   1.000
_cell.length_b   1.000
_cell.length_c   1.000
_cell.angle_alpha   90.00
_cell.angle_beta   90.00
_cell.angle_gamma   90.00
#
_symmetry.space_group_name_H-M   'P 1'
#
loop_
_entity.id
_entity.type
_entity.pdbx_description
1 polymer ?
#
loop_
_entity_poly.entity_id
_entity_poly.type
_entity_poly.pdbx_seq_one_letter_code
_entity_poly.pdbx_strand_id
1 'polypeptide(L)' 'MEIKRDAYLEQLKIRKDNGMIKIITGIRRCGKSFLLFVLFKKYLLESGVDNDHIIEIALDGIENEELRDPKKCYQHIK' A
#
# COMPACT_ATOMS: atom_id res chain seq x y z
N MET A 1 -4.53 6.17 20.59
CA MET A 1 -3.40 7.03 20.17
C MET A 1 -2.94 6.53 18.80
N GLU A 2 -3.05 7.35 17.75
CA GLU A 2 -2.58 6.99 16.41
C GLU A 2 -1.08 7.32 16.30
N ILE A 3 -0.25 6.34 15.91
CA ILE A 3 1.19 6.56 15.70
C ILE A 3 1.40 6.98 14.25
N LYS A 4 1.78 8.25 14.03
CA LYS A 4 1.82 8.87 12.70
C LYS A 4 2.93 8.36 11.77
N ARG A 5 4.01 7.79 12.30
CA ARG A 5 5.16 7.25 11.52
C ARG A 5 5.72 8.23 10.47
N ASP A 6 5.77 9.52 10.80
CA ASP A 6 6.05 10.60 9.85
C ASP A 6 7.29 10.35 8.99
N ALA A 7 8.39 9.90 9.60
CA ALA A 7 9.65 9.64 8.88
C ALA A 7 9.53 8.58 7.75
N TYR A 8 8.71 7.54 7.94
CA TYR A 8 8.49 6.52 6.90
C TYR A 8 7.45 6.97 5.88
N LEU A 9 6.45 7.72 6.34
CA LEU A 9 5.43 8.27 5.46
C LEU A 9 6.05 9.27 4.48
N GLU A 10 6.89 10.19 4.94
CA GLU A 10 7.61 11.15 4.07
C GLU A 10 8.47 10.47 3.01
N GLN A 11 9.12 9.35 3.34
CA GLN A 11 9.90 8.58 2.36
C GLN A 11 9.04 8.02 1.23
N LEU A 12 7.78 7.66 1.51
CA LEU A 12 6.82 7.22 0.49
C LEU A 12 6.33 8.41 -0.33
N LYS A 13 5.97 9.53 0.32
CA LYS A 13 5.49 10.75 -0.35
C LYS A 13 6.48 11.25 -1.40
N ILE A 14 7.75 11.40 -1.02
CA ILE A 14 8.80 11.96 -1.90
C ILE A 14 9.05 11.05 -3.11
N ARG A 15 8.83 9.73 -2.98
CA ARG A 15 9.13 8.77 -4.06
C ARG A 15 7.91 8.36 -4.88
N LYS A 16 6.68 8.72 -4.50
CA LYS A 16 5.45 8.10 -5.04
C LYS A 16 5.32 8.21 -6.57
N ASP A 17 5.62 9.36 -7.17
CA ASP A 17 5.36 9.64 -8.60
C ASP A 17 6.56 9.45 -9.53
N ASN A 18 7.61 8.74 -9.09
CA ASN A 18 8.83 8.55 -9.89
C ASN A 18 8.78 7.35 -10.86
N GLY A 19 7.61 6.72 -11.05
CA GLY A 19 7.45 5.54 -11.92
C GLY A 19 8.07 4.23 -11.44
N MET A 20 8.81 4.23 -10.33
CA MET A 20 9.46 3.02 -9.80
C MET A 20 8.54 2.21 -8.87
N ILE A 21 8.83 0.93 -8.64
CA ILE A 21 8.16 0.14 -7.59
C ILE A 21 8.77 0.46 -6.23
N LYS A 22 7.93 0.53 -5.18
CA LYS A 22 8.34 0.85 -3.81
C LYS A 22 8.18 -0.41 -2.96
N ILE A 23 9.26 -0.91 -2.39
CA ILE A 23 9.26 -2.11 -1.54
C ILE A 23 9.47 -1.68 -0.09
N ILE A 24 8.55 -2.07 0.80
CA ILE A 24 8.66 -1.82 2.24
C ILE A 24 9.00 -3.13 2.93
N THR A 25 10.21 -3.19 3.49
CA THR A 25 10.70 -4.37 4.22
C THR A 25 10.69 -4.10 5.73
N GLY A 26 10.86 -5.17 6.53
CA GLY A 26 10.93 -5.08 7.98
C GLY A 26 10.40 -6.34 8.66
N ILE A 27 10.77 -6.54 9.92
CA ILE A 27 10.41 -7.74 10.70
C ILE A 27 8.89 -7.93 10.84
N ARG A 28 8.47 -9.17 11.13
CA ARG A 28 7.06 -9.48 11.40
C ARG A 28 6.54 -8.60 12.56
N ARG A 29 5.31 -8.10 12.43
CA ARG A 29 4.62 -7.20 13.40
C ARG A 29 5.22 -5.79 13.59
N CYS A 30 6.16 -5.33 12.75
CA CYS A 30 6.61 -3.93 12.82
C CYS A 30 5.62 -2.89 12.23
N GLY A 31 4.41 -3.31 11.80
CA GLY A 31 3.34 -2.42 11.33
C GLY A 31 3.46 -1.91 9.88
N LYS A 32 4.07 -2.71 8.98
CA LYS A 32 4.13 -2.39 7.53
C LYS A 32 2.74 -2.23 6.91
N SER A 33 1.83 -3.17 7.17
CA SER A 33 0.46 -3.13 6.66
C SER A 33 -0.28 -1.88 7.15
N PHE A 34 -0.06 -1.47 8.40
CA PHE A 34 -0.62 -0.21 8.93
C PHE A 34 -0.07 1.03 8.22
N LEU A 35 1.24 1.06 7.93
CA LEU A 35 1.86 2.17 7.18
C LEU A 35 1.24 2.32 5.78
N LEU A 36 1.04 1.21 5.04
CA LEU A 36 0.50 1.24 3.68
C LEU A 36 -1.02 1.44 3.63
N PHE A 37 -1.78 0.52 4.23
CA PHE A 37 -3.23 0.45 4.09
C PHE A 37 -3.98 1.49 4.93
N VAL A 38 -3.34 2.08 5.93
CA VAL A 38 -3.97 3.11 6.77
C VAL A 38 -3.34 4.47 6.53
N LEU A 39 -2.07 4.64 6.89
CA LEU A 39 -1.45 5.97 6.89
C LEU A 39 -1.22 6.51 5.47
N PHE A 40 -0.65 5.69 4.58
CA PHE A 40 -0.36 6.12 3.22
C PHE A 40 -1.65 6.25 2.39
N LYS A 41 -2.58 5.30 2.51
CA LYS A 41 -3.93 5.44 1.91
C LYS A 41 -4.61 6.74 2.34
N LYS A 42 -4.66 7.03 3.63
CA LYS A 42 -5.25 8.27 4.17
C LYS A 42 -4.60 9.51 3.53
N TYR A 43 -3.27 9.54 3.46
CA TYR A 43 -2.56 10.62 2.78
C TYR A 43 -2.94 10.76 1.29
N LEU A 44 -3.08 9.64 0.55
CA LEU A 44 -3.49 9.70 -0.85
C LEU A 44 -4.88 10.30 -1.01
N LEU A 45 -5.85 9.86 -0.19
CA LEU A 45 -7.21 10.40 -0.16
C LEU A 45 -7.22 11.89 0.18
N GLU A 46 -6.50 12.30 1.24
CA GLU A 46 -6.36 13.70 1.64
C GLU A 46 -5.67 14.56 0.57
N SER A 47 -4.84 13.96 -0.28
CA SER A 47 -4.18 14.62 -1.41
C SER A 47 -5.05 14.69 -2.67
N GLY A 48 -6.31 14.25 -2.60
CA GLY A 48 -7.26 14.31 -3.71
C GLY A 48 -7.20 13.13 -4.68
N VAL A 49 -6.56 12.02 -4.30
CA VAL A 49 -6.67 10.77 -5.07
C VAL A 49 -8.02 10.13 -4.75
N ASP A 50 -8.85 9.93 -5.76
CA ASP A 50 -10.14 9.26 -5.59
C ASP A 50 -9.96 7.83 -5.10
N ASN A 51 -10.87 7.37 -4.25
CA ASN A 51 -10.81 6.01 -3.68
C ASN A 51 -10.83 4.93 -4.79
N ASP A 52 -11.51 5.19 -5.91
CA ASP A 52 -11.58 4.28 -7.05
C ASP A 52 -10.26 4.19 -7.83
N HIS A 53 -9.31 5.09 -7.57
CA HIS A 53 -7.95 5.05 -8.11
C HIS A 53 -6.94 4.42 -7.13
N ILE A 54 -7.41 3.84 -6.02
CA ILE A 54 -6.58 3.16 -5.03
C ILE A 54 -6.99 1.68 -4.96
N ILE A 55 -6.12 0.81 -5.45
CA ILE A 55 -6.32 -0.65 -5.40
C ILE A 55 -5.51 -1.21 -4.23
N GLU A 56 -6.19 -1.87 -3.30
CA GLU A 56 -5.59 -2.51 -2.13
C GLU A 56 -5.75 -4.02 -2.18
N ILE A 57 -4.65 -4.75 -2.04
CA ILE A 57 -4.67 -6.22 -2.07
C ILE A 57 -3.83 -6.75 -0.91
N ALA A 58 -4.50 -7.45 0.02
CA ALA A 58 -3.85 -8.20 1.09
C ALA A 58 -3.56 -9.63 0.63
N LEU A 59 -2.46 -9.82 -0.10
CA LEU A 59 -2.09 -11.11 -0.71
C LEU A 59 -1.85 -12.24 0.32
N ASP A 60 -1.64 -11.92 1.59
CA ASP A 60 -1.50 -12.89 2.68
C ASP A 60 -2.85 -13.43 3.19
N GLY A 61 -3.96 -12.74 2.91
CA GLY A 61 -5.31 -13.21 3.18
C GLY A 61 -5.70 -14.42 2.32
N ILE A 62 -6.52 -15.31 2.88
CA ILE A 62 -7.02 -16.51 2.17
C ILE A 62 -7.95 -16.10 1.03
N GLU A 63 -8.73 -15.03 1.24
CA GLU A 63 -9.63 -14.44 0.26
C GLU A 63 -8.93 -13.98 -1.03
N ASN A 64 -7.62 -13.69 -0.96
CA ASN A 64 -6.81 -13.21 -2.08
C ASN A 64 -5.80 -14.26 -2.55
N GLU A 65 -5.93 -15.53 -2.13
CA GLU A 65 -4.97 -16.57 -2.49
C GLU A 65 -4.81 -16.73 -4.00
N GLU A 66 -5.91 -16.64 -4.76
CA GLU A 66 -5.86 -16.71 -6.22
C GLU A 66 -5.08 -15.56 -6.86
N LEU A 67 -5.07 -14.38 -6.23
CA LEU A 67 -4.35 -13.19 -6.71
C LEU A 67 -2.84 -13.30 -6.47
N ARG A 68 -2.35 -14.37 -5.84
CA ARG A 68 -0.91 -14.69 -5.79
C ARG A 68 -0.38 -15.17 -7.14
N ASP A 69 -1.25 -15.66 -8.03
CA ASP A 69 -0.89 -15.91 -9.42
C ASP A 69 -0.70 -14.56 -10.15
N PRO A 70 0.47 -14.28 -10.74
CA PRO A 70 0.73 -12.99 -11.37
C PRO A 70 -0.21 -12.65 -12.53
N LYS A 71 -0.69 -13.66 -13.27
CA LYS A 71 -1.61 -13.45 -14.41
C LYS A 71 -3.00 -13.09 -13.89
N LYS A 72 -3.49 -13.79 -12.86
CA LYS A 72 -4.77 -13.45 -12.21
C LYS A 72 -4.72 -12.06 -11.56
N CYS A 73 -3.61 -11.73 -10.89
CA CYS A 73 -3.39 -10.42 -10.30
C CYS A 73 -3.40 -9.31 -11.37
N TYR A 74 -2.69 -9.51 -12.48
CA TYR A 74 -2.68 -8.55 -13.58
C TYR A 74 -4.08 -8.34 -14.19
N GLN A 75 -4.86 -9.41 -14.34
CA GLN A 75 -6.25 -9.32 -14.81
C GLN A 75 -7.18 -8.58 -13.83
N HIS A 76 -6.91 -8.67 -12.52
CA HIS A 76 -7.69 -7.98 -11.50
C HIS A 76 -7.41 -6.46 -11.45
N ILE A 77 -6.18 -6.05 -11.76
CA ILE A 77 -5.72 -4.65 -11.68
C ILE A 77 -6.00 -3.86 -12.97
N LYS A 78 -6.22 -4.55 -14.10
CA LYS A 78 -6.42 -3.96 -15.42
C LYS A 78 -7.89 -3.60 -15.67
#